data_AF-A0A354X6N1-F1
#
_entry.id   AF-A0A354X6N1-F1
#
_cell.length_a   1.000
_cell.length_b   1.000
_cell.length_c   1.000
_cell.angle_alpha   90.00
_cell.angle_beta   90.00
_cell.angle_gamma   90.00
#
_symmetry.space_group_name_H-M   'P 1'
#
loop_
_entity.id
_entity.type
_entity.pdbx_description
1 polymer ?
#
loop_
_entity_poly.entity_id
_entity_poly.type
_entity_poly.pdbx_seq_one_letter_code
_entity_poly.pdbx_strand_id
1 'polypeptide(L)'
;KVAIKDIKLRTFIAEGNSRNDLAAHVYDVTYGSLRPKKDNLVIIDDSIVRGTTLKQSIIKILSRLEPKKIIVVSSSPQIRYPDCYGIDMSR
;
A
#
# COMPACT_ATOMS: atom_id res chain seq x y z
N LYS A 1 -13.60 2.75 -8.43
CA LYS A 1 -12.27 2.80 -7.74
C LYS A 1 -12.16 1.49 -6.98
N VAL A 2 -11.05 0.75 -7.12
CA VAL A 2 -10.95 -0.65 -6.61
C VAL A 2 -10.66 -0.70 -5.11
N ALA A 3 -9.85 0.23 -4.61
CA ALA A 3 -9.58 0.44 -3.20
C ALA A 3 -9.38 1.95 -2.97
N ILE A 4 -9.85 2.45 -1.82
CA ILE A 4 -9.62 3.83 -1.39
C ILE A 4 -8.87 3.76 -0.06
N LYS A 5 -7.76 4.51 0.03
CA LYS A 5 -6.98 4.68 1.26
C LYS A 5 -7.82 5.60 2.16
N ASP A 6 -8.56 5.04 3.10
CA ASP A 6 -9.39 5.86 4.00
C ASP A 6 -8.49 6.49 5.08
N ILE A 7 -7.87 7.62 4.73
CA ILE A 7 -7.00 8.39 5.62
C ILE A 7 -7.90 9.26 6.50
N LYS A 8 -8.42 8.67 7.58
CA LYS A 8 -8.78 9.42 8.80
C LYS A 8 -8.05 8.94 10.05
N LEU A 9 -7.47 7.76 10.04
CA LEU A 9 -6.70 7.21 11.16
C LEU A 9 -5.19 7.32 10.90
N ARG A 10 -4.59 8.38 11.44
CA ARG A 10 -3.14 8.50 11.60
C ARG A 10 -2.69 7.47 12.64
N THR A 11 -2.02 6.38 12.23
CA THR A 11 -1.39 5.41 13.14
C THR A 11 -0.08 5.96 13.70
N PHE A 12 -0.18 7.09 14.41
CA PHE A 12 0.90 7.60 15.26
C PHE A 12 1.01 6.66 16.46
N ILE A 13 2.10 5.89 16.51
CA ILE A 13 2.53 5.06 17.65
C ILE A 13 1.62 3.86 17.94
N ALA A 14 1.85 2.73 17.24
CA ALA A 14 1.37 1.42 17.67
C ALA A 14 2.48 0.38 17.45
N GLU A 15 2.72 -0.46 18.47
CA GLU A 15 3.75 -1.51 18.49
C GLU A 15 3.63 -2.48 17.30
N GLY A 16 4.78 -2.99 16.85
CA GLY A 16 4.98 -3.57 15.52
C GLY A 16 4.05 -4.71 15.08
N ASN A 17 3.34 -5.38 15.99
CA ASN A 17 2.45 -6.49 15.66
C ASN A 17 1.01 -6.08 15.30
N SER A 18 0.49 -4.99 15.86
CA SER A 18 -0.89 -4.52 15.59
C SER A 18 -0.99 -3.64 14.33
N ARG A 19 0.14 -3.25 13.74
CA ARG A 19 0.22 -2.45 12.50
C ARG A 19 -0.26 -3.19 11.25
N ASN A 20 -0.06 -4.52 11.18
CA ASN A 20 -0.38 -5.30 10.00
C ASN A 20 -1.90 -5.45 9.79
N ASP A 21 -2.67 -5.60 10.88
CA ASP A 21 -4.14 -5.66 10.83
C ASP A 21 -4.75 -4.28 10.56
N LEU A 22 -4.23 -3.22 11.21
CA LEU A 22 -4.68 -1.85 10.96
C LEU A 22 -4.47 -1.43 9.49
N ALA A 23 -3.32 -1.75 8.89
CA ALA A 23 -3.07 -1.48 7.48
C ALA A 23 -3.99 -2.27 6.53
N ALA A 24 -4.48 -3.44 6.95
CA ALA A 24 -5.41 -4.24 6.17
C ALA A 24 -6.83 -3.65 6.17
N HIS A 25 -7.25 -3.00 7.27
CA HIS A 25 -8.54 -2.34 7.38
C HIS A 25 -8.62 -0.94 6.73
N VAL A 26 -7.48 -0.32 6.41
CA VAL A 26 -7.42 1.00 5.75
C VAL A 26 -7.84 0.95 4.27
N TYR A 27 -7.90 -0.25 3.68
CA TYR A 27 -8.29 -0.45 2.29
C TYR A 27 -9.59 -1.23 2.19
N ASP A 28 -10.70 -0.51 2.05
CA ASP A 28 -11.97 -1.12 1.66
C ASP A 28 -11.90 -1.46 0.17
N VAL A 29 -11.89 -2.76 -0.14
CA VAL A 29 -11.79 -3.27 -1.51
C VAL A 29 -13.19 -3.56 -2.02
N THR A 30 -13.60 -2.86 -3.07
CA THR A 30 -14.92 -3.10 -3.68
C THR A 30 -14.90 -4.41 -4.47
N TYR A 31 -15.55 -5.44 -3.94
CA TYR A 31 -15.74 -6.73 -4.62
C TYR A 31 -16.50 -6.55 -5.95
N GLY A 32 -16.08 -7.28 -6.98
CA GLY A 32 -16.66 -7.17 -8.34
C GLY A 32 -16.18 -5.98 -9.17
N SER A 33 -15.29 -5.12 -8.63
CA SER A 33 -14.72 -3.99 -9.38
C SER A 33 -13.69 -4.41 -10.45
N LEU A 34 -13.26 -5.67 -10.49
CA LEU A 34 -12.41 -6.20 -11.56
C LEU A 34 -12.87 -7.60 -11.99
N ARG A 35 -12.58 -7.94 -13.24
CA ARG A 35 -12.74 -9.30 -13.77
C ARG A 35 -11.47 -10.10 -13.49
N PRO A 36 -11.56 -11.22 -12.76
CA PRO A 36 -10.44 -12.11 -12.48
C PRO A 36 -9.70 -12.52 -13.76
N LYS A 37 -8.37 -12.52 -13.70
CA LYS A 37 -7.42 -12.94 -14.73
C LYS A 37 -7.50 -12.19 -16.07
N LYS A 38 -8.36 -11.17 -16.17
CA LYS A 38 -8.55 -10.36 -17.38
C LYS A 38 -8.08 -8.93 -17.20
N ASP A 39 -8.47 -8.30 -16.10
CA ASP A 39 -8.19 -6.88 -15.86
C ASP A 39 -6.85 -6.68 -15.17
N ASN A 40 -6.16 -5.60 -15.52
CA ASN A 40 -4.92 -5.19 -14.87
C ASN A 40 -5.26 -4.22 -13.73
N LEU A 41 -4.58 -4.37 -12.60
CA LEU A 41 -4.72 -3.50 -11.45
C LEU A 41 -3.53 -2.54 -11.39
N VAL A 42 -3.81 -1.22 -11.37
CA VAL A 42 -2.80 -0.17 -11.20
C VAL A 42 -2.99 0.46 -9.82
N ILE A 43 -1.92 0.48 -9.03
CA ILE A 43 -1.88 1.05 -7.69
C ILE A 43 -0.96 2.26 -7.76
N ILE A 44 -1.44 3.41 -7.28
CA ILE A 44 -0.65 4.64 -7.19
C ILE A 44 -0.47 4.95 -5.71
N ASP A 45 0.77 5.04 -5.25
CA ASP A 45 1.11 5.37 -3.86
C ASP A 45 2.08 6.56 -3.86
N ASP A 46 2.05 7.34 -2.78
CA ASP A 46 2.78 8.59 -2.69
C ASP A 46 4.31 8.37 -2.66
N SER A 47 4.77 7.39 -1.87
CA SER A 47 6.19 7.03 -1.79
C SER A 47 6.43 5.58 -1.40
N ILE A 48 7.57 5.04 -1.82
CA ILE A 48 8.04 3.71 -1.44
C ILE A 48 9.41 3.86 -0.78
N VAL A 49 9.46 3.72 0.55
CA VAL A 49 10.70 3.80 1.33
C VAL A 49 11.30 2.39 1.54
N ARG A 50 10.61 1.54 2.32
CA ARG A 50 11.08 0.15 2.62
C ARG A 50 10.36 -0.93 1.81
N GLY A 51 9.22 -0.61 1.22
CA GLY A 51 8.39 -1.55 0.45
C GLY A 51 7.75 -2.68 1.26
N THR A 52 8.03 -2.82 2.56
CA THR A 52 7.48 -3.89 3.41
C THR A 52 5.96 -3.79 3.56
N THR A 53 5.43 -2.58 3.79
CA THR A 53 3.98 -2.33 3.86
C THR A 53 3.27 -2.69 2.55
N LEU A 54 3.86 -2.30 1.42
CA LEU A 54 3.31 -2.59 0.10
C LEU A 54 3.29 -4.11 -0.16
N LYS A 55 4.39 -4.81 0.15
CA LYS A 55 4.52 -6.27 -0.04
C LYS A 55 3.63 -7.08 0.89
N GLN A 56 3.64 -6.76 2.19
CA GLN A 56 3.00 -7.58 3.22
C GLN A 56 1.50 -7.33 3.34
N SER A 57 1.07 -6.08 3.16
CA SER A 57 -0.33 -5.69 3.37
C SER A 57 -1.05 -5.49 2.03
N ILE A 58 -0.58 -4.58 1.18
CA ILE A 58 -1.34 -4.09 0.02
C ILE A 58 -1.41 -5.16 -1.09
N ILE A 59 -0.27 -5.67 -1.54
CA ILE A 59 -0.22 -6.66 -2.62
C ILE A 59 -0.92 -7.96 -2.20
N LYS A 60 -0.74 -8.39 -0.94
CA LYS A 60 -1.35 -9.62 -0.41
C LYS A 60 -2.89 -9.55 -0.45
N ILE A 61 -3.47 -8.42 -0.08
CA ILE A 61 -4.92 -8.22 -0.11
C ILE A 61 -5.42 -8.16 -1.55
N LEU A 62 -4.79 -7.33 -2.40
CA LEU A 62 -5.24 -7.11 -3.77
C LEU A 62 -5.02 -8.33 -4.68
N SER A 63 -4.03 -9.18 -4.38
CA SER A 63 -3.81 -10.44 -5.09
C SER A 63 -4.97 -11.42 -4.93
N ARG A 64 -5.79 -11.31 -3.87
CA ARG A 64 -6.99 -12.14 -3.69
C ARG A 64 -8.06 -11.87 -4.75
N LEU A 65 -7.99 -10.73 -5.44
CA LEU A 65 -8.88 -10.37 -6.53
C LEU A 65 -8.48 -11.02 -7.87
N GLU A 66 -7.36 -11.74 -7.89
CA GLU A 66 -6.81 -12.40 -9.07
C GLU A 66 -6.66 -11.48 -10.31
N PRO A 67 -6.05 -10.29 -10.20
CA PRO A 67 -5.82 -9.45 -11.38
C PRO A 67 -4.85 -10.14 -12.36
N LYS A 68 -4.96 -9.83 -13.65
CA LYS A 68 -4.04 -10.34 -14.68
C LYS A 68 -2.60 -9.87 -14.44
N LYS A 69 -2.45 -8.61 -14.02
CA LYS A 69 -1.19 -7.97 -13.62
C LYS A 69 -1.46 -6.96 -12.53
N ILE A 70 -0.51 -6.80 -11.60
CA ILE A 70 -0.48 -5.72 -10.63
C ILE A 70 0.67 -4.79 -11.01
N ILE A 71 0.36 -3.52 -11.22
CA ILE A 71 1.33 -2.46 -11.55
C ILE A 71 1.32 -1.48 -10.39
N VAL A 72 2.50 -1.24 -9.81
CA VAL A 72 2.68 -0.29 -8.72
C VAL A 72 3.43 0.92 -9.26
N VAL A 73 2.85 2.10 -9.05
CA VAL A 73 3.39 3.39 -9.47
C VAL A 73 3.59 4.24 -8.23
N SER A 74 4.81 4.72 -8.02
CA SER A 74 5.05 5.76 -7.01
C SER A 74 4.97 7.13 -7.66
N SER A 75 4.33 8.09 -6.99
CA SER A 75 4.39 9.49 -7.43
C SER A 75 5.70 10.19 -7.07
N SER A 76 6.56 9.54 -6.26
CA SER A 76 7.89 10.05 -5.93
C SER A 76 9.00 9.26 -6.63
N PRO A 77 10.18 9.88 -6.85
CA PRO A 77 11.38 9.17 -7.28
C PRO A 77 11.79 8.11 -6.26
N GLN A 78 12.66 7.19 -6.68
CA GLN A 78 13.20 6.17 -5.78
C GLN A 78 13.97 6.82 -4.61
N ILE A 79 13.50 6.54 -3.39
CA ILE A 79 14.15 6.96 -2.15
C ILE A 79 15.32 6.00 -1.89
N ARG A 80 16.55 6.53 -1.91
CA ARG A 80 17.79 5.75 -1.76
C ARG A 80 18.58 6.09 -0.50
N TYR A 81 18.38 7.30 0.03
CA TYR A 81 19.15 7.85 1.15
C TYR A 81 18.19 8.42 2.19
N PRO A 82 18.54 8.33 3.48
CA PRO A 82 17.77 8.95 4.54
C PRO A 82 17.87 10.48 4.45
N ASP A 83 16.89 11.17 5.02
CA ASP A 83 16.83 12.62 5.06
C ASP A 83 17.64 13.09 6.27
N CYS A 84 18.44 14.13 6.06
CA CYS A 84 19.27 14.74 7.09
C CYS A 84 18.71 16.08 7.60
N TYR A 85 17.51 16.46 7.16
CA TYR A 85 16.85 17.72 7.48
C TYR A 85 15.66 17.56 8.45
N GLY A 86 15.48 16.36 9.03
CA GLY A 86 14.55 16.11 10.13
C GLY A 86 13.33 15.24 9.77
N ILE A 87 13.25 14.70 8.55
CA ILE A 87 12.23 13.71 8.21
C ILE A 87 12.69 12.32 8.67
N ASP A 88 11.93 11.70 9.57
CA ASP A 88 12.21 10.33 10.04
C ASP A 88 12.07 9.32 8.90
N MET A 89 13.21 8.95 8.32
CA MET A 89 13.34 7.84 7.39
C MET A 89 14.02 6.68 8.09
N SER A 90 13.18 5.78 8.56
CA SER A 90 13.57 4.53 9.17
C SER A 90 14.49 3.71 8.24
N ARG A 91 15.68 3.35 8.75
CA ARG A 91 16.74 2.60 8.06
C ARG A 91 16.30 1.20 7.62
#